data_AF-A0A164MPN3-F1
#
_entry.id   AF-A0A164MPN3-F1
#
_cell.length_a   1.000
_cell.length_b   1.000
_cell.length_c   1.000
_cell.angle_alpha   90.00
_cell.angle_beta   90.00
_cell.angle_gamma   90.00
#
_symmetry.space_group_name_H-M   'P 1'
#
loop_
_entity.id
_entity.type
_entity.pdbx_description
1 polymer ?
#
loop_
_entity_poly.entity_id
_entity_poly.type
_entity_poly.pdbx_seq_one_letter_code
_entity_poly.pdbx_strand_id
1 'polypeptide(L)'
;MESRGDTILHNPTCYLGISTLDVGFTDIVKKALIAKLEELGNCYGKNVNLALDEVAIKPDKSYMKNVYKLIGHVDMAGIVVPKDNQKLANKLLTFAINGLANPFCIVVGYFLVNKMSADELCKLTLHIIEQVEKIGYTIIGAVADNASINTKMFRLINPEGILSHEIRHPNDPERKLFLSFDSSHIIKNLRNQFRDRPLQRNGKALMFDFVKRLHNKQKKFILKMLEALRRRQVSGFMGSEETIAFMLKIIKWFEIHDISDLTQATFKRLPNKAFFRSSGDERLKWLENFVTWLNDWKNSVTDKGNFLTAETFEAITITTKSTIAKILFLLDTAEFKYVMDAKAAIYGMEILLCTGITYSAINCNVPLLREKQQRKKESFLRSTTEHIPKKRALDVLLTLGKEYLAVLDELKKPPDYNTDTDCAAKLSTAVTCGFLLLILDEREICVECKEGLGHSEFHEPQSTAVNTLNSCLVDRGGLNFPSKEFVERMWTIHRFVEMFLHKAHNTRKIREDTVNFLAQHIAACSTFCCSRGKELPPENKHNERLVLLILLKFINPMINGYASKQTDLQANAPTVGNNKIANRKYNTHSK
;
A
#
# COMPACT_ATOMS: atom_id res chain seq x y z
N MET A 1 43.92 46.24 19.35
CA MET A 1 43.42 45.82 18.03
C MET A 1 43.36 44.31 18.02
N GLU A 2 42.20 43.75 18.32
CA GLU A 2 41.87 42.36 17.99
C GLU A 2 40.35 42.34 17.78
N SER A 3 39.98 42.30 16.51
CA SER A 3 38.60 42.28 16.03
C SER A 3 37.96 40.94 16.41
N ARG A 4 36.96 40.98 17.30
CA ARG A 4 36.02 39.87 17.48
C ARG A 4 35.29 39.68 16.16
N GLY A 5 35.53 38.55 15.50
CA GLY A 5 34.77 38.13 14.34
C GLY A 5 33.35 37.80 14.76
N ASP A 6 32.41 38.65 14.37
CA ASP A 6 30.99 38.36 14.44
C ASP A 6 30.66 37.24 13.44
N THR A 7 30.58 36.01 13.95
CA THR A 7 30.00 34.91 13.20
C THR A 7 28.50 35.15 13.08
N ILE A 8 28.07 35.78 11.97
CA ILE A 8 26.66 35.91 11.61
C ILE A 8 26.11 34.49 11.42
N LEU A 9 25.47 33.95 12.46
CA LEU A 9 24.60 32.78 12.37
C LEU A 9 23.43 33.14 11.46
N HIS A 10 23.57 32.88 10.16
CA HIS A 10 22.46 32.99 9.22
C HIS A 10 21.33 32.05 9.68
N ASN A 11 20.22 32.64 10.11
CA ASN A 11 19.04 31.88 10.49
C ASN A 11 18.52 31.11 9.27
N PRO A 12 18.46 29.76 9.31
CA PRO A 12 18.03 28.96 8.16
C PRO A 12 16.63 29.31 7.65
N THR A 13 15.78 29.91 8.50
CA THR A 13 14.44 30.35 8.09
C THR A 13 14.45 31.50 7.09
N CYS A 14 15.54 32.26 6.99
CA CYS A 14 15.69 33.31 5.98
C CYS A 14 15.78 32.75 4.55
N TYR A 15 16.13 31.48 4.37
CA TYR A 15 16.24 30.83 3.06
C TYR A 15 14.96 30.11 2.61
N LEU A 16 13.95 29.97 3.47
CA LEU A 16 12.72 29.22 3.17
C LEU A 16 11.72 29.99 2.27
N GLY A 17 12.03 31.23 1.90
CA GLY A 17 11.10 32.12 1.20
C GLY A 17 9.91 32.54 2.09
N ILE A 18 9.26 33.65 1.73
CA ILE A 18 8.06 34.11 2.43
C ILE A 18 6.86 33.49 1.72
N SER A 19 6.16 32.56 2.38
CA SER A 19 4.85 32.09 1.90
C SER A 19 3.83 33.21 2.08
N THR A 20 3.04 33.53 1.05
CA THR A 20 1.99 34.56 1.15
C THR A 20 0.75 34.08 1.90
N LEU A 21 0.61 32.76 2.13
CA LEU A 21 -0.58 32.12 2.71
C LEU A 21 -1.88 32.48 1.98
N ASP A 22 -1.79 32.79 0.70
CA ASP A 22 -2.97 33.02 -0.14
C ASP A 22 -3.58 31.70 -0.55
N VAL A 23 -4.90 31.67 -0.55
CA VAL A 23 -5.70 30.51 -0.95
C VAL A 23 -6.10 30.64 -2.42
N GLY A 24 -6.50 29.53 -3.02
CA GLY A 24 -6.90 29.42 -4.41
C GLY A 24 -5.73 29.20 -5.35
N PHE A 25 -5.90 29.63 -6.59
CA PHE A 25 -4.88 29.57 -7.64
C PHE A 25 -3.97 30.81 -7.54
N THR A 26 -2.80 30.65 -6.92
CA THR A 26 -1.92 31.80 -6.57
C THR A 26 -0.89 32.10 -7.66
N ASP A 27 -0.31 33.30 -7.63
CA ASP A 27 0.78 33.68 -8.55
C ASP A 27 2.03 32.79 -8.40
N ILE A 28 2.29 32.29 -7.19
CA ILE A 28 3.40 31.35 -6.94
C ILE A 28 3.14 30.04 -7.69
N VAL A 29 1.92 29.51 -7.60
CA VAL A 29 1.51 28.32 -8.34
C VAL A 29 1.59 28.59 -9.85
N LYS A 30 1.10 29.74 -10.31
CA LYS A 30 1.17 30.12 -11.73
C LYS A 30 2.60 30.11 -12.25
N LYS A 31 3.55 30.70 -11.51
CA LYS A 31 4.98 30.67 -11.86
C LYS A 31 5.54 29.25 -11.88
N ALA A 32 5.19 28.43 -10.89
CA ALA A 32 5.63 27.03 -10.85
C ALA A 32 5.10 26.21 -12.04
N LEU A 33 3.85 26.45 -12.45
CA LEU A 33 3.24 25.81 -13.61
C LEU A 33 3.86 26.27 -14.92
N ILE A 34 4.16 27.56 -15.10
CA ILE A 34 4.86 28.07 -16.29
C ILE A 34 6.26 27.46 -16.37
N ALA A 35 7.03 27.48 -15.29
CA ALA A 35 8.36 26.88 -15.25
C ALA A 35 8.32 25.38 -15.54
N LYS A 36 7.29 24.67 -15.04
CA LYS A 36 7.12 23.24 -15.36
C LYS A 36 6.75 23.02 -16.82
N LEU A 37 5.92 23.88 -17.41
CA LEU A 37 5.57 23.80 -18.82
C LEU A 37 6.80 24.05 -19.72
N GLU A 38 7.65 25.02 -19.37
CA GLU A 38 8.93 25.28 -20.04
C GLU A 38 9.87 24.08 -19.93
N GLU A 39 9.97 23.45 -18.75
CA GLU A 39 10.75 22.22 -18.54
C GLU A 39 10.26 21.05 -19.42
N LEU A 40 8.94 20.92 -19.59
CA LEU A 40 8.33 19.85 -20.38
C LEU A 40 8.51 20.08 -21.89
N GLY A 41 8.64 21.32 -22.35
CA GLY A 41 8.78 21.67 -23.77
C GLY A 41 7.52 21.34 -24.60
N ASN A 42 7.69 21.26 -25.92
CA ASN A 42 6.58 21.15 -26.89
C ASN A 42 6.13 19.70 -27.14
N CYS A 43 5.81 18.96 -26.07
CA CYS A 43 5.49 17.53 -26.12
C CYS A 43 4.13 17.16 -25.50
N TYR A 44 3.79 15.87 -25.53
CA TYR A 44 2.61 15.28 -24.85
C TYR A 44 2.55 15.55 -23.33
N GLY A 45 3.62 16.08 -22.73
CA GLY A 45 3.76 16.40 -21.31
C GLY A 45 2.77 17.43 -20.77
N LYS A 46 2.14 18.24 -21.63
CA LYS A 46 1.09 19.20 -21.23
C LYS A 46 -0.28 18.58 -20.95
N ASN A 47 -0.50 17.31 -21.33
CA ASN A 47 -1.74 16.61 -21.05
C ASN A 47 -1.76 16.13 -19.59
N VAL A 48 -2.79 16.54 -18.84
CA VAL A 48 -2.89 16.29 -17.40
C VAL A 48 -4.28 15.80 -16.99
N ASN A 49 -4.35 15.14 -15.83
CA ASN A 49 -5.61 14.94 -15.10
C ASN A 49 -5.68 15.88 -13.91
N LEU A 50 -6.89 16.35 -13.61
CA LEU A 50 -7.21 17.07 -12.38
C LEU A 50 -7.69 16.08 -11.30
N ALA A 51 -7.07 16.12 -10.13
CA ALA A 51 -7.52 15.44 -8.93
C ALA A 51 -8.05 16.46 -7.92
N LEU A 52 -9.12 16.11 -7.22
CA LEU A 52 -9.66 16.91 -6.13
C LEU A 52 -9.94 16.04 -4.90
N ASP A 53 -9.55 16.55 -3.73
CA ASP A 53 -9.75 15.88 -2.46
C ASP A 53 -9.92 16.90 -1.31
N GLU A 54 -10.53 16.46 -0.22
CA GLU A 54 -10.77 17.27 0.98
C GLU A 54 -10.06 16.67 2.20
N VAL A 55 -9.27 17.49 2.89
CA VAL A 55 -8.67 17.10 4.16
C VAL A 55 -9.39 17.76 5.32
N ALA A 56 -9.80 16.97 6.31
CA ALA A 56 -10.33 17.50 7.55
C ALA A 56 -9.24 18.25 8.33
N ILE A 57 -9.51 19.50 8.68
CA ILE A 57 -8.64 20.34 9.51
C ILE A 57 -9.34 20.70 10.81
N LYS A 58 -8.56 20.89 11.89
CA LYS A 58 -9.12 21.37 13.15
C LYS A 58 -9.56 22.83 12.98
N PRO A 59 -10.82 23.17 13.25
CA PRO A 59 -11.25 24.56 13.26
C PRO A 59 -10.48 25.33 14.33
N ASP A 60 -9.69 26.30 13.89
CA ASP A 60 -8.86 27.13 14.75
C ASP A 60 -8.56 28.44 14.04
N LYS A 61 -8.18 29.46 14.80
CA LYS A 61 -7.85 30.79 14.28
C LYS A 61 -6.44 31.14 14.73
N SER A 62 -5.60 31.52 13.79
CA SER A 62 -4.20 31.85 14.07
C SER A 62 -3.81 33.14 13.39
N TYR A 63 -3.07 33.99 14.11
CA TYR A 63 -2.50 35.20 13.54
C TYR A 63 -1.05 34.95 13.15
N MET A 64 -0.78 35.03 11.85
CA MET A 64 0.54 34.79 11.26
C MET A 64 1.28 36.13 11.17
N LYS A 65 2.16 36.38 12.15
CA LYS A 65 2.90 37.66 12.29
C LYS A 65 3.79 37.97 11.08
N ASN A 66 4.35 36.95 10.46
CA ASN A 66 5.27 37.07 9.31
C ASN A 66 4.59 37.65 8.06
N VAL A 67 3.28 37.46 7.90
CA VAL A 67 2.49 37.98 6.77
C VAL A 67 1.38 38.92 7.22
N TYR A 68 1.36 39.27 8.52
CA TYR A 68 0.33 40.08 9.17
C TYR A 68 -1.11 39.64 8.85
N LYS A 69 -1.33 38.33 8.67
CA LYS A 69 -2.60 37.75 8.19
C LYS A 69 -3.27 36.90 9.27
N LEU A 70 -4.58 37.05 9.37
CA LEU A 70 -5.42 36.22 10.23
C LEU A 70 -5.95 35.05 9.41
N ILE A 71 -5.56 33.83 9.76
CA ILE A 71 -5.93 32.60 9.05
C ILE A 71 -6.88 31.74 9.88
N GLY A 72 -7.67 30.91 9.20
CA GLY A 72 -8.52 29.89 9.84
C GLY A 72 -10.01 30.01 9.56
N HIS A 73 -10.48 31.13 8.99
CA HIS A 73 -11.85 31.23 8.51
C HIS A 73 -12.00 30.62 7.12
N VAL A 74 -13.25 30.42 6.70
CA VAL A 74 -13.59 30.07 5.33
C VAL A 74 -13.03 31.13 4.38
N ASP A 75 -12.24 30.68 3.42
CA ASP A 75 -11.62 31.50 2.39
C ASP A 75 -11.64 30.74 1.07
N MET A 76 -12.50 31.21 0.16
CA MET A 76 -12.69 30.66 -1.19
C MET A 76 -12.07 31.57 -2.27
N ALA A 77 -11.05 32.35 -1.90
CA ALA A 77 -10.30 33.25 -2.78
C ALA A 77 -11.16 34.29 -3.53
N GLY A 78 -12.34 34.64 -3.01
CA GLY A 78 -13.29 35.53 -3.68
C GLY A 78 -13.97 34.93 -4.93
N ILE A 79 -13.68 33.69 -5.31
CA ILE A 79 -14.30 33.00 -6.46
C ILE A 79 -15.75 32.65 -6.15
N VAL A 80 -16.00 32.26 -4.91
CA VAL A 80 -17.32 31.97 -4.37
C VAL A 80 -17.50 32.79 -3.10
N VAL A 81 -18.63 33.48 -2.99
CA VAL A 81 -19.00 34.19 -1.76
C VAL A 81 -19.62 33.17 -0.80
N PRO A 82 -18.94 32.78 0.28
CA PRO A 82 -19.48 31.80 1.21
C PRO A 82 -20.66 32.40 1.98
N LYS A 83 -21.63 31.56 2.35
CA LYS A 83 -22.79 31.98 3.15
C LYS A 83 -22.42 32.61 4.49
N ASP A 84 -21.30 32.19 5.07
CA ASP A 84 -20.76 32.70 6.34
C ASP A 84 -19.22 32.67 6.28
N ASN A 85 -18.63 33.83 5.98
CA ASN A 85 -17.17 34.02 5.92
C ASN A 85 -16.53 34.18 7.32
N GLN A 86 -17.31 34.36 8.38
CA GLN A 86 -16.82 34.42 9.76
C GLN A 86 -16.67 33.02 10.38
N LYS A 87 -17.18 31.99 9.70
CA LYS A 87 -17.08 30.63 10.16
C LYS A 87 -15.66 30.10 10.04
N LEU A 88 -15.20 29.37 11.05
CA LEU A 88 -13.92 28.67 10.98
C LEU A 88 -13.98 27.52 9.97
N ALA A 89 -12.94 27.41 9.14
CA ALA A 89 -12.80 26.31 8.20
C ALA A 89 -12.62 24.99 8.97
N ASN A 90 -13.23 23.93 8.47
CA ASN A 90 -13.07 22.57 9.02
C ASN A 90 -12.55 21.58 7.99
N LYS A 91 -12.37 22.03 6.74
CA LYS A 91 -11.79 21.27 5.67
C LYS A 91 -10.87 22.15 4.81
N LEU A 92 -9.86 21.52 4.25
CA LEU A 92 -8.98 22.06 3.22
C LEU A 92 -9.31 21.33 1.92
N LEU A 93 -9.98 22.02 0.99
CA LEU A 93 -10.25 21.50 -0.35
C LEU A 93 -9.01 21.72 -1.20
N THR A 94 -8.49 20.68 -1.83
CA THR A 94 -7.23 20.74 -2.60
C THR A 94 -7.48 20.26 -4.03
N PHE A 95 -6.86 20.95 -4.99
CA PHE A 95 -6.82 20.60 -6.39
C PHE A 95 -5.37 20.36 -6.81
N ALA A 96 -5.11 19.28 -7.53
CA ALA A 96 -3.79 18.98 -8.07
C ALA A 96 -3.90 18.48 -9.50
N ILE A 97 -2.89 18.80 -10.30
CA ILE A 97 -2.75 18.25 -11.64
C ILE A 97 -1.67 17.19 -11.66
N ASN A 98 -1.86 16.17 -12.49
CA ASN A 98 -0.90 15.13 -12.72
C ASN A 98 -0.63 14.93 -14.20
N GLY A 99 0.65 14.85 -14.55
CA GLY A 99 1.08 14.53 -15.91
C GLY A 99 0.66 13.14 -16.34
N LEU A 100 0.13 13.04 -17.56
CA LEU A 100 -0.19 11.75 -18.20
C LEU A 100 1.02 11.12 -18.88
N ALA A 101 1.86 11.94 -19.51
CA ALA A 101 3.08 11.47 -20.20
C ALA A 101 4.31 11.48 -19.28
N ASN A 102 4.39 12.44 -18.36
CA ASN A 102 5.54 12.64 -17.48
C ASN A 102 5.12 12.53 -16.01
N PRO A 103 5.92 11.87 -15.15
CA PRO A 103 5.59 11.74 -13.74
C PRO A 103 5.78 13.08 -13.02
N PHE A 104 4.69 13.79 -12.77
CA PHE A 104 4.64 14.92 -11.84
C PHE A 104 3.25 15.06 -11.23
N CYS A 105 3.21 15.65 -10.04
CA CYS A 105 1.99 16.03 -9.33
C CYS A 105 2.23 17.42 -8.74
N ILE A 106 1.36 18.39 -9.06
CA ILE A 106 1.48 19.76 -8.55
C ILE A 106 0.13 20.17 -7.98
N VAL A 107 0.11 20.62 -6.73
CA VAL A 107 -1.07 21.26 -6.14
C VAL A 107 -1.28 22.61 -6.82
N VAL A 108 -2.40 22.76 -7.52
CA VAL A 108 -2.72 23.95 -8.32
C VAL A 108 -3.61 24.93 -7.57
N GLY A 109 -4.25 24.49 -6.49
CA GLY A 109 -5.00 25.39 -5.63
C GLY A 109 -5.51 24.69 -4.40
N TYR A 110 -5.73 25.46 -3.34
CA TYR A 110 -6.38 24.98 -2.14
C TYR A 110 -7.32 26.04 -1.57
N PHE A 111 -8.39 25.62 -0.93
CA PHE A 111 -9.40 26.52 -0.37
C PHE A 111 -9.75 26.10 1.06
N LEU A 112 -10.01 27.07 1.92
CA LEU A 112 -10.42 26.85 3.30
C LEU A 112 -11.94 26.86 3.37
N VAL A 113 -12.55 25.74 3.75
CA VAL A 113 -13.99 25.53 3.53
C VAL A 113 -14.68 24.98 4.78
N ASN A 114 -15.97 25.26 4.90
CA ASN A 114 -16.84 24.69 5.94
C ASN A 114 -18.21 24.39 5.36
N LYS A 115 -18.61 23.10 5.34
CA LYS A 115 -19.90 22.64 4.82
C LYS A 115 -20.21 23.26 3.44
N MET A 116 -19.40 22.92 2.45
CA MET A 116 -19.59 23.34 1.07
C MET A 116 -20.81 22.65 0.44
N SER A 117 -21.45 23.34 -0.50
CA SER A 117 -22.47 22.79 -1.40
C SER A 117 -21.87 22.35 -2.74
N ALA A 118 -22.57 21.47 -3.46
CA ALA A 118 -22.08 20.98 -4.75
C ALA A 118 -21.94 22.09 -5.81
N ASP A 119 -22.75 23.15 -5.74
CA ASP A 119 -22.67 24.32 -6.62
C ASP A 119 -21.40 25.14 -6.37
N GLU A 120 -21.08 25.40 -5.10
CA GLU A 120 -19.84 26.08 -4.72
C GLU A 120 -18.62 25.26 -5.17
N LEU A 121 -18.65 23.94 -4.97
CA LEU A 121 -17.58 23.05 -5.45
C LEU A 121 -17.45 23.06 -6.97
N CYS A 122 -18.57 23.06 -7.70
CA CYS A 122 -18.60 23.14 -9.15
C CYS A 122 -17.92 24.42 -9.65
N LYS A 123 -18.27 25.58 -9.07
CA LYS A 123 -17.67 26.88 -9.41
C LYS A 123 -16.16 26.91 -9.18
N LEU A 124 -15.69 26.39 -8.04
CA LEU A 124 -14.26 26.30 -7.76
C LEU A 124 -13.55 25.35 -8.73
N THR A 125 -14.16 24.22 -9.06
CA THR A 125 -13.58 23.24 -10.00
C THR A 125 -13.46 23.83 -11.40
N LEU A 126 -14.51 24.47 -11.91
CA LEU A 126 -14.50 25.14 -13.21
C LEU A 126 -13.46 26.26 -13.27
N HIS A 127 -13.34 27.06 -12.20
CA HIS A 127 -12.32 28.10 -12.11
C HIS A 127 -10.89 27.51 -12.20
N ILE A 128 -10.60 26.43 -11.46
CA ILE A 128 -9.28 25.78 -11.53
C ILE A 128 -9.02 25.22 -12.94
N ILE A 129 -10.01 24.60 -13.58
CA ILE A 129 -9.90 24.11 -14.96
C ILE A 129 -9.55 25.26 -15.91
N GLU A 130 -10.26 26.39 -15.80
CA GLU A 130 -9.99 27.61 -16.57
C GLU A 130 -8.57 28.15 -16.36
N GLN A 131 -8.11 28.28 -15.12
CA GLN A 131 -6.79 28.85 -14.83
C GLN A 131 -5.64 27.95 -15.33
N VAL A 132 -5.76 26.64 -15.15
CA VAL A 132 -4.76 25.67 -15.62
C VAL A 132 -4.69 25.64 -17.15
N GLU A 133 -5.83 25.65 -17.84
CA GLU A 133 -5.88 25.67 -19.31
C GLU A 133 -5.33 26.98 -19.89
N LYS A 134 -5.59 28.12 -19.23
CA LYS A 134 -5.01 29.43 -19.62
C LYS A 134 -3.48 29.46 -19.60
N ILE A 135 -2.83 28.63 -18.79
CA ILE A 135 -1.37 28.52 -18.77
C ILE A 135 -0.84 27.74 -19.98
N GLY A 136 -1.65 26.84 -20.55
CA GLY A 136 -1.28 26.01 -21.70
C GLY A 136 -1.29 24.50 -21.42
N TYR A 137 -1.73 24.07 -20.24
CA TYR A 137 -2.01 22.65 -19.96
C TYR A 137 -3.34 22.22 -20.57
N THR A 138 -3.44 20.93 -20.92
CA THR A 138 -4.68 20.34 -21.46
C THR A 138 -5.23 19.34 -20.45
N ILE A 139 -6.38 19.64 -19.83
CA ILE A 139 -7.03 18.77 -18.86
C ILE A 139 -7.86 17.73 -19.60
N ILE A 140 -7.44 16.47 -19.52
CA ILE A 140 -8.09 15.34 -20.20
C ILE A 140 -9.18 14.72 -19.31
N GLY A 141 -8.96 14.67 -18.00
CA GLY A 141 -9.91 14.07 -17.08
C GLY A 141 -9.88 14.69 -15.69
N ALA A 142 -10.97 14.45 -14.94
CA ALA A 142 -11.12 14.83 -13.55
C ALA A 142 -11.44 13.60 -12.67
N VAL A 143 -10.82 13.54 -11.50
CA VAL A 143 -10.99 12.43 -10.54
C VAL A 143 -11.30 12.98 -9.15
N ALA A 144 -12.29 12.39 -8.49
CA ALA A 144 -12.73 12.74 -7.13
C ALA A 144 -13.05 11.49 -6.30
N ASP A 145 -13.22 11.62 -4.99
CA ASP A 145 -13.80 10.54 -4.18
C ASP A 145 -15.30 10.35 -4.50
N ASN A 146 -15.87 9.20 -4.12
CA ASN A 146 -17.31 8.92 -4.28
C ASN A 146 -18.14 9.48 -3.10
N ALA A 147 -17.92 10.74 -2.73
CA ALA A 147 -18.80 11.46 -1.82
C ALA A 147 -20.02 12.03 -2.57
N SER A 148 -21.16 12.11 -1.88
CA SER A 148 -22.41 12.61 -2.48
C SER A 148 -22.33 14.04 -3.02
N ILE A 149 -21.46 14.88 -2.44
CA ILE A 149 -21.20 16.23 -2.92
C ILE A 149 -20.44 16.22 -4.26
N ASN A 150 -19.46 15.32 -4.42
CA ASN A 150 -18.66 15.18 -5.63
C ASN A 150 -19.49 14.59 -6.78
N THR A 151 -20.33 13.60 -6.48
CA THR A 151 -21.30 13.07 -7.45
C THR A 151 -22.27 14.14 -7.95
N LYS A 152 -22.78 14.99 -7.06
CA LYS A 152 -23.63 16.13 -7.45
C LYS A 152 -22.86 17.16 -8.26
N MET A 153 -21.62 17.46 -7.89
CA MET A 153 -20.77 18.38 -8.64
C MET A 153 -20.51 17.86 -10.06
N PHE A 154 -20.21 16.57 -10.26
CA PHE A 154 -20.07 16.01 -11.61
C PHE A 154 -21.36 16.08 -12.44
N ARG A 155 -22.54 15.98 -11.81
CA ARG A 155 -23.82 16.25 -12.49
C ARG A 155 -23.96 17.71 -12.89
N LEU A 156 -23.51 18.65 -12.04
CA LEU A 156 -23.60 20.09 -12.28
C LEU A 156 -22.59 20.59 -13.33
N ILE A 157 -21.40 20.00 -13.41
CA ILE A 157 -20.42 20.34 -14.45
C ILE A 157 -20.93 19.90 -15.83
N ASN A 158 -21.72 18.82 -15.90
CA ASN A 158 -22.35 18.41 -17.15
C ASN A 158 -23.49 19.38 -17.51
N PRO A 159 -23.48 20.05 -18.68
CA PRO A 159 -24.58 20.91 -19.12
C PRO A 159 -25.94 20.20 -19.18
N GLU A 160 -25.96 18.89 -19.36
CA GLU A 160 -27.19 18.07 -19.37
C GLU A 160 -27.74 17.77 -17.97
N GLY A 161 -27.01 18.10 -16.90
CA GLY A 161 -27.41 17.85 -15.51
C GLY A 161 -27.39 16.38 -15.09
N ILE A 162 -26.88 15.48 -15.94
CA ILE A 162 -26.80 14.04 -15.68
C ILE A 162 -25.37 13.60 -15.33
N LEU A 163 -25.24 12.54 -14.55
CA LEU A 163 -23.92 11.97 -14.24
C LEU A 163 -23.44 11.19 -15.46
N SER A 164 -22.37 11.68 -16.09
CA SER A 164 -21.74 11.03 -17.24
C SER A 164 -20.25 10.78 -16.98
N HIS A 165 -19.71 9.80 -17.69
CA HIS A 165 -18.29 9.43 -17.68
C HIS A 165 -17.47 10.29 -18.66
N GLU A 166 -18.14 10.88 -19.64
CA GLU A 166 -17.60 11.85 -20.58
C GLU A 166 -18.58 13.00 -20.74
N ILE A 167 -18.07 14.22 -20.76
CA ILE A 167 -18.83 15.45 -20.97
C ILE A 167 -18.07 16.35 -21.95
N ARG A 168 -18.75 17.37 -22.50
CA ARG A 168 -18.07 18.43 -23.25
C ARG A 168 -17.14 19.21 -22.32
N HIS A 169 -15.94 19.51 -22.78
CA HIS A 169 -14.96 20.23 -21.97
C HIS A 169 -15.45 21.67 -21.74
N PRO A 170 -15.43 22.18 -20.48
CA PRO A 170 -16.07 23.45 -20.14
C PRO A 170 -15.46 24.68 -20.83
N ASN A 171 -14.18 24.61 -21.22
CA ASN A 171 -13.49 25.69 -21.93
C ASN A 171 -13.41 25.48 -23.45
N ASP A 172 -13.79 24.29 -23.94
CA ASP A 172 -13.61 23.92 -25.34
C ASP A 172 -14.65 22.86 -25.75
N PRO A 173 -15.74 23.25 -26.40
CA PRO A 173 -16.84 22.34 -26.73
C PRO A 173 -16.45 21.18 -27.66
N GLU A 174 -15.35 21.29 -28.42
CA GLU A 174 -14.86 20.25 -29.33
C GLU A 174 -14.10 19.13 -28.60
N ARG A 175 -13.64 19.40 -27.37
CA ARG A 175 -12.94 18.43 -26.53
C ARG A 175 -13.88 17.74 -25.56
N LYS A 176 -13.49 16.53 -25.17
CA LYS A 176 -14.13 15.78 -24.09
C LYS A 176 -13.35 15.95 -22.78
N LEU A 177 -14.08 15.96 -21.67
CA LEU A 177 -13.54 15.83 -20.32
C LEU A 177 -14.03 14.51 -19.72
N PHE A 178 -13.10 13.62 -19.35
CA PHE A 178 -13.42 12.30 -18.79
C PHE A 178 -13.53 12.38 -17.27
N LEU A 179 -14.71 12.05 -16.72
CA LEU A 179 -14.99 12.10 -15.29
C LEU A 179 -14.91 10.70 -14.67
N SER A 180 -14.24 10.57 -13.53
CA SER A 180 -14.11 9.28 -12.84
C SER A 180 -14.03 9.47 -11.33
N PHE A 181 -14.27 8.38 -10.59
CA PHE A 181 -14.10 8.37 -9.13
C PHE A 181 -12.86 7.55 -8.75
N ASP A 182 -12.26 7.83 -7.59
CA ASP A 182 -11.13 7.04 -7.11
C ASP A 182 -11.52 5.57 -6.93
N SER A 183 -10.81 4.71 -7.65
CA SER A 183 -10.97 3.27 -7.60
C SER A 183 -10.70 2.70 -6.22
N SER A 184 -9.82 3.31 -5.42
CA SER A 184 -9.53 2.85 -4.05
C SER A 184 -10.70 3.15 -3.10
N HIS A 185 -11.27 4.35 -3.16
CA HIS A 185 -12.49 4.69 -2.45
C HIS A 185 -13.68 3.81 -2.87
N ILE A 186 -13.83 3.51 -4.17
CA ILE A 186 -14.84 2.57 -4.65
C ILE A 186 -14.66 1.18 -3.99
N ILE A 187 -13.44 0.63 -3.99
CA ILE A 187 -13.17 -0.68 -3.36
C ILE A 187 -13.41 -0.64 -1.85
N LYS A 188 -13.03 0.45 -1.16
CA LYS A 188 -13.32 0.63 0.28
C LYS A 188 -14.83 0.60 0.53
N ASN A 189 -15.63 1.31 -0.28
CA ASN A 189 -17.09 1.35 -0.17
C ASN A 189 -17.71 -0.02 -0.46
N LEU A 190 -17.28 -0.68 -1.53
CA LEU A 190 -17.71 -2.03 -1.89
C LEU A 190 -17.40 -3.04 -0.79
N ARG A 191 -16.18 -3.01 -0.23
CA ARG A 191 -15.77 -3.88 0.87
C ARG A 191 -16.62 -3.64 2.12
N ASN A 192 -16.88 -2.38 2.47
CA ASN A 192 -17.72 -2.06 3.63
C ASN A 192 -19.14 -2.61 3.43
N GLN A 193 -19.73 -2.41 2.25
CA GLN A 193 -21.05 -2.99 1.94
C GLN A 193 -21.04 -4.51 1.94
N PHE A 194 -20.01 -5.14 1.36
CA PHE A 194 -19.86 -6.59 1.37
C PHE A 194 -19.74 -7.15 2.80
N ARG A 195 -19.08 -6.43 3.70
CA ARG A 195 -18.96 -6.80 5.12
C ARG A 195 -20.25 -6.59 5.90
N ASP A 196 -20.91 -5.46 5.69
CA ASP A 196 -21.98 -4.96 6.55
C ASP A 196 -23.38 -5.35 6.05
N ARG A 197 -23.51 -5.81 4.80
CA ARG A 197 -24.80 -6.12 4.15
C ARG A 197 -24.78 -7.51 3.49
N PRO A 198 -25.93 -8.20 3.46
CA PRO A 198 -26.07 -9.49 2.79
C PRO A 198 -26.18 -9.29 1.27
N LEU A 199 -25.04 -9.12 0.59
CA LEU A 199 -25.03 -9.04 -0.87
C LEU A 199 -25.43 -10.39 -1.49
N GLN A 200 -26.20 -10.38 -2.56
CA GLN A 200 -26.64 -11.58 -3.27
C GLN A 200 -26.39 -11.47 -4.76
N ARG A 201 -26.23 -12.60 -5.45
CA ARG A 201 -26.17 -12.69 -6.91
C ARG A 201 -26.80 -14.01 -7.36
N ASN A 202 -27.67 -13.97 -8.36
CA ASN A 202 -28.39 -15.16 -8.87
C ASN A 202 -29.05 -15.99 -7.76
N GLY A 203 -29.70 -15.31 -6.79
CA GLY A 203 -30.31 -15.96 -5.62
C GLY A 203 -29.33 -16.57 -4.60
N LYS A 204 -28.01 -16.47 -4.82
CA LYS A 204 -26.97 -16.96 -3.90
C LYS A 204 -26.39 -15.83 -3.08
N ALA A 205 -26.20 -16.06 -1.78
CA ALA A 205 -25.57 -15.09 -0.89
C ALA A 205 -24.06 -15.00 -1.13
N LEU A 206 -23.54 -13.78 -1.19
CA LEU A 206 -22.11 -13.49 -1.14
C LEU A 206 -21.69 -13.43 0.34
N MET A 207 -20.80 -14.33 0.75
CA MET A 207 -20.52 -14.54 2.17
C MET A 207 -19.23 -13.83 2.60
N PHE A 208 -19.29 -12.69 3.28
CA PHE A 208 -18.08 -12.06 3.82
C PHE A 208 -17.38 -12.91 4.89
N ASP A 209 -18.12 -13.74 5.61
CA ASP A 209 -17.54 -14.71 6.56
C ASP A 209 -16.61 -15.73 5.88
N PHE A 210 -16.75 -15.94 4.56
CA PHE A 210 -15.74 -16.65 3.78
C PHE A 210 -14.38 -15.97 3.90
N VAL A 211 -14.33 -14.65 3.72
CA VAL A 211 -13.09 -13.84 3.78
C VAL A 211 -12.51 -13.87 5.19
N LYS A 212 -13.33 -13.79 6.24
CA LYS A 212 -12.87 -13.91 7.62
C LYS A 212 -12.24 -15.29 7.90
N ARG A 213 -12.92 -16.36 7.49
CA ARG A 213 -12.41 -17.74 7.64
C ARG A 213 -11.11 -17.95 6.87
N LEU A 214 -11.01 -17.40 5.66
CA LEU A 214 -9.80 -17.41 4.86
C LEU A 214 -8.66 -16.67 5.58
N HIS A 215 -8.90 -15.46 6.08
CA HIS A 215 -7.91 -14.67 6.81
C HIS A 215 -7.43 -15.36 8.09
N ASN A 216 -8.35 -15.99 8.84
CA ASN A 216 -8.00 -16.73 10.05
C ASN A 216 -7.17 -17.98 9.74
N LYS A 217 -7.41 -18.65 8.60
CA LYS A 217 -6.55 -19.74 8.12
C LYS A 217 -5.18 -19.21 7.65
N GLN A 218 -5.12 -18.05 6.99
CA GLN A 218 -3.86 -17.40 6.62
C GLN A 218 -3.00 -17.00 7.82
N LYS A 219 -3.60 -16.49 8.90
CA LYS A 219 -2.84 -16.18 10.13
C LYS A 219 -2.16 -17.41 10.75
N LYS A 220 -2.67 -18.61 10.47
CA LYS A 220 -2.11 -19.90 10.95
C LYS A 220 -1.09 -20.52 10.00
N PHE A 221 -1.04 -20.12 8.73
CA PHE A 221 -0.13 -20.66 7.71
C PHE A 221 0.58 -19.50 6.98
N ILE A 222 1.91 -19.43 7.10
CA ILE A 222 2.76 -18.32 6.61
C ILE A 222 2.72 -18.12 5.07
N LEU A 223 2.03 -18.98 4.29
CA LEU A 223 2.02 -18.94 2.83
C LEU A 223 0.81 -18.19 2.22
N LYS A 224 1.10 -17.40 1.17
CA LYS A 224 0.16 -16.55 0.43
C LYS A 224 -0.95 -17.34 -0.26
N MET A 225 -2.12 -17.38 0.36
CA MET A 225 -3.34 -18.03 -0.16
C MET A 225 -4.00 -17.36 -1.40
N LEU A 226 -3.45 -16.27 -1.95
CA LEU A 226 -3.91 -15.74 -3.25
C LEU A 226 -3.71 -16.76 -4.38
N GLU A 227 -2.65 -17.59 -4.31
CA GLU A 227 -2.45 -18.70 -5.24
C GLU A 227 -3.38 -19.88 -4.97
N ALA A 228 -3.70 -20.15 -3.69
CA ALA A 228 -4.65 -21.21 -3.33
C ALA A 228 -6.11 -20.87 -3.71
N LEU A 229 -6.50 -19.59 -3.68
CA LEU A 229 -7.77 -19.13 -4.23
C LEU A 229 -7.83 -19.26 -5.77
N ARG A 230 -6.69 -19.09 -6.47
CA ARG A 230 -6.59 -19.34 -7.92
C ARG A 230 -6.74 -20.82 -8.29
N ARG A 231 -6.36 -21.76 -7.39
CA ARG A 231 -6.30 -23.21 -7.67
C ARG A 231 -7.54 -24.03 -7.23
N ARG A 232 -8.68 -23.39 -6.93
CA ARG A 232 -10.03 -24.00 -6.80
C ARG A 232 -10.24 -25.19 -5.84
N GLN A 233 -9.31 -25.58 -4.98
CA GLN A 233 -9.56 -26.68 -4.02
C GLN A 233 -9.35 -26.28 -2.56
N VAL A 234 -10.44 -25.85 -1.94
CA VAL A 234 -10.50 -25.66 -0.48
C VAL A 234 -11.68 -26.43 0.09
N SER A 235 -11.43 -27.64 0.60
CA SER A 235 -12.41 -28.39 1.41
C SER A 235 -12.80 -27.59 2.66
N GLY A 236 -14.10 -27.62 3.02
CA GLY A 236 -14.70 -26.78 4.07
C GLY A 236 -15.27 -25.45 3.60
N PHE A 237 -15.40 -25.26 2.28
CA PHE A 237 -15.90 -24.03 1.66
C PHE A 237 -16.94 -24.27 0.55
N MET A 238 -17.67 -25.39 0.59
CA MET A 238 -18.80 -25.63 -0.32
C MET A 238 -19.79 -24.46 -0.28
N GLY A 239 -20.25 -23.98 -1.43
CA GLY A 239 -21.17 -22.84 -1.53
C GLY A 239 -20.49 -21.47 -1.59
N SER A 240 -19.15 -21.43 -1.63
CA SER A 240 -18.38 -20.17 -1.74
C SER A 240 -18.01 -19.78 -3.17
N GLU A 241 -18.40 -20.58 -4.16
CA GLU A 241 -17.99 -20.44 -5.56
C GLU A 241 -18.40 -19.07 -6.12
N GLU A 242 -19.62 -18.63 -5.83
CA GLU A 242 -20.14 -17.32 -6.26
C GLU A 242 -19.37 -16.18 -5.58
N THR A 243 -19.01 -16.35 -4.31
CA THR A 243 -18.23 -15.35 -3.56
C THR A 243 -16.81 -15.24 -4.12
N ILE A 244 -16.17 -16.36 -4.46
CA ILE A 244 -14.84 -16.39 -5.07
C ILE A 244 -14.89 -15.75 -6.46
N ALA A 245 -15.87 -16.10 -7.29
CA ALA A 245 -16.04 -15.53 -8.62
C ALA A 245 -16.25 -14.00 -8.57
N PHE A 246 -17.09 -13.54 -7.64
CA PHE A 246 -17.29 -12.13 -7.34
C PHE A 246 -15.96 -11.44 -6.97
N MET A 247 -15.23 -11.97 -5.98
CA MET A 247 -13.98 -11.38 -5.52
C MET A 247 -12.93 -11.31 -6.63
N LEU A 248 -12.77 -12.37 -7.44
CA LEU A 248 -11.81 -12.39 -8.54
C LEU A 248 -12.12 -11.33 -9.60
N LYS A 249 -13.41 -11.09 -9.90
CA LYS A 249 -13.83 -10.02 -10.82
C LYS A 249 -13.51 -8.64 -10.25
N ILE A 250 -13.82 -8.39 -8.98
CA ILE A 250 -13.54 -7.12 -8.32
C ILE A 250 -12.03 -6.85 -8.20
N ILE A 251 -11.23 -7.87 -7.87
CA ILE A 251 -9.76 -7.77 -7.83
C ILE A 251 -9.23 -7.42 -9.22
N LYS A 252 -9.66 -8.14 -10.27
CA LYS A 252 -9.22 -7.84 -11.64
C LYS A 252 -9.61 -6.42 -12.06
N TRP A 253 -10.83 -5.99 -11.72
CA TRP A 253 -11.27 -4.62 -11.97
C TRP A 253 -10.33 -3.61 -11.29
N PHE A 254 -10.03 -3.79 -10.00
CA PHE A 254 -9.15 -2.88 -9.27
C PHE A 254 -7.71 -2.89 -9.81
N GLU A 255 -7.17 -4.05 -10.18
CA GLU A 255 -5.82 -4.15 -10.76
C GLU A 255 -5.71 -3.35 -12.06
N ILE A 256 -6.73 -3.38 -12.92
CA ILE A 256 -6.76 -2.61 -14.17
C ILE A 256 -6.83 -1.09 -13.88
N HIS A 257 -7.52 -0.67 -12.82
CA HIS A 257 -7.61 0.74 -12.39
C HIS A 257 -6.51 1.14 -11.38
N ASP A 258 -5.41 0.36 -11.32
CA ASP A 258 -4.27 0.57 -10.41
C ASP A 258 -2.94 0.29 -11.11
N ILE A 259 -2.86 0.71 -12.37
CA ILE A 259 -1.65 0.67 -13.20
C ILE A 259 -0.83 1.92 -12.90
N SER A 260 0.17 1.76 -12.04
CA SER A 260 1.01 2.86 -11.53
C SER A 260 2.50 2.73 -11.88
N ASP A 261 2.93 1.60 -12.43
CA ASP A 261 4.35 1.26 -12.54
C ASP A 261 4.58 0.18 -13.61
N LEU A 262 5.56 0.44 -14.49
CA LEU A 262 5.96 -0.42 -15.61
C LEU A 262 6.51 -1.78 -15.16
N THR A 263 6.94 -1.90 -13.91
CA THR A 263 7.60 -3.08 -13.37
C THR A 263 6.64 -4.06 -12.70
N GLN A 264 5.43 -3.62 -12.30
CA GLN A 264 4.53 -4.47 -11.50
C GLN A 264 4.05 -5.71 -12.27
N ALA A 265 3.76 -5.56 -13.56
CA ALA A 265 3.33 -6.69 -14.39
C ALA A 265 4.40 -7.78 -14.43
N THR A 266 5.66 -7.39 -14.64
CA THR A 266 6.80 -8.29 -14.81
C THR A 266 7.33 -8.81 -13.47
N PHE A 267 7.73 -7.93 -12.56
CA PHE A 267 8.42 -8.29 -11.33
C PHE A 267 7.49 -8.77 -10.22
N LYS A 268 6.23 -8.28 -10.18
CA LYS A 268 5.22 -8.74 -9.22
C LYS A 268 4.28 -9.80 -9.80
N ARG A 269 4.48 -10.22 -11.07
CA ARG A 269 3.66 -11.21 -11.79
C ARG A 269 2.16 -10.84 -11.79
N LEU A 270 1.83 -9.56 -11.98
CA LEU A 270 0.46 -9.03 -12.02
C LEU A 270 0.06 -8.60 -13.45
N PRO A 271 -0.35 -9.53 -14.33
CA PRO A 271 -0.55 -9.24 -15.75
C PRO A 271 -1.65 -8.19 -16.01
N ASN A 272 -2.67 -8.13 -15.15
CA ASN A 272 -3.75 -7.13 -15.26
C ASN A 272 -3.24 -5.69 -15.10
N LYS A 273 -2.08 -5.51 -14.46
CA LYS A 273 -1.42 -4.22 -14.23
C LYS A 273 -0.46 -3.79 -15.35
N ALA A 274 -0.45 -4.51 -16.49
CA ALA A 274 0.32 -4.08 -17.65
C ALA A 274 -0.21 -2.72 -18.18
N PHE A 275 0.63 -1.96 -18.85
CA PHE A 275 0.19 -0.74 -19.54
C PHE A 275 -0.60 -1.09 -20.80
N PHE A 276 -1.50 -0.19 -21.22
CA PHE A 276 -2.23 -0.36 -22.48
C PHE A 276 -1.38 0.13 -23.64
N ARG A 277 -1.27 -0.66 -24.72
CA ARG A 277 -0.51 -0.32 -25.94
C ARG A 277 -1.35 -0.27 -27.20
N SER A 278 -2.60 -0.74 -27.12
CA SER A 278 -3.49 -0.88 -28.27
C SER A 278 -4.93 -0.76 -27.81
N SER A 279 -5.76 -0.14 -28.63
CA SER A 279 -7.21 -0.11 -28.47
C SER A 279 -7.85 -1.50 -28.58
N GLY A 280 -7.14 -2.48 -29.16
CA GLY A 280 -7.54 -3.89 -29.19
C GLY A 280 -7.16 -4.72 -27.95
N ASP A 281 -6.68 -4.11 -26.87
CA ASP A 281 -6.30 -4.84 -25.65
C ASP A 281 -7.52 -5.58 -25.05
N GLU A 282 -7.39 -6.90 -24.84
CA GLU A 282 -8.46 -7.76 -24.31
C GLU A 282 -9.01 -7.26 -22.96
N ARG A 283 -8.23 -6.51 -22.18
CA ARG A 283 -8.68 -5.95 -20.90
C ARG A 283 -9.71 -4.85 -21.09
N LEU A 284 -9.64 -4.07 -22.18
CA LEU A 284 -10.68 -3.10 -22.52
C LEU A 284 -11.99 -3.82 -22.81
N LYS A 285 -11.94 -4.90 -23.61
CA LYS A 285 -13.11 -5.75 -23.87
C LYS A 285 -13.63 -6.40 -22.59
N TRP A 286 -12.74 -6.82 -21.70
CA TRP A 286 -13.11 -7.35 -20.40
C TRP A 286 -13.82 -6.32 -19.52
N LEU A 287 -13.41 -5.05 -19.53
CA LEU A 287 -14.08 -3.97 -18.80
C LEU A 287 -15.50 -3.71 -19.34
N GLU A 288 -15.71 -3.75 -20.66
CA GLU A 288 -17.06 -3.71 -21.24
C GLU A 288 -17.93 -4.86 -20.74
N ASN A 289 -17.41 -6.08 -20.82
CA ASN A 289 -18.10 -7.27 -20.32
C ASN A 289 -18.32 -7.21 -18.80
N PHE A 290 -17.46 -6.53 -18.05
CA PHE A 290 -17.62 -6.30 -16.63
C PHE A 290 -18.81 -5.37 -16.34
N VAL A 291 -19.01 -4.32 -17.14
CA VAL A 291 -20.20 -3.45 -17.01
C VAL A 291 -21.48 -4.24 -17.30
N THR A 292 -21.50 -5.07 -18.34
CA THR A 292 -22.63 -5.98 -18.61
C THR A 292 -22.88 -6.90 -17.42
N TRP A 293 -21.84 -7.55 -16.91
CA TRP A 293 -21.92 -8.42 -15.73
C TRP A 293 -22.43 -7.70 -14.47
N LEU A 294 -22.12 -6.40 -14.30
CA LEU A 294 -22.57 -5.57 -13.19
C LEU A 294 -24.07 -5.24 -13.32
N ASN A 295 -24.55 -4.99 -14.55
CA ASN A 295 -25.98 -4.82 -14.83
C ASN A 295 -26.74 -6.14 -14.62
N ASP A 296 -26.22 -7.26 -15.11
CA ASP A 296 -26.81 -8.58 -14.88
C ASP A 296 -26.88 -8.88 -13.38
N TRP A 297 -25.83 -8.51 -12.64
CA TRP A 297 -25.84 -8.64 -11.19
C TRP A 297 -27.01 -7.86 -10.59
N LYS A 298 -27.12 -6.57 -10.90
CA LYS A 298 -28.21 -5.70 -10.42
C LYS A 298 -29.60 -6.30 -10.72
N ASN A 299 -29.77 -6.84 -11.93
CA ASN A 299 -31.03 -7.42 -12.39
C ASN A 299 -31.31 -8.81 -11.78
N SER A 300 -30.29 -9.55 -11.37
CA SER A 300 -30.42 -10.87 -10.74
C SER A 300 -30.89 -10.84 -9.29
N VAL A 301 -30.90 -9.66 -8.65
CA VAL A 301 -31.27 -9.51 -7.24
C VAL A 301 -32.74 -9.10 -7.13
N THR A 302 -33.53 -9.90 -6.42
CA THR A 302 -34.95 -9.63 -6.17
C THR A 302 -35.15 -8.53 -5.13
N ASP A 303 -34.38 -8.57 -4.03
CA ASP A 303 -34.38 -7.55 -2.99
C ASP A 303 -33.27 -6.52 -3.24
N LYS A 304 -33.66 -5.28 -3.57
CA LYS A 304 -32.71 -4.16 -3.78
C LYS A 304 -31.79 -3.92 -2.56
N GLY A 305 -32.22 -4.31 -1.36
CA GLY A 305 -31.41 -4.29 -0.14
C GLY A 305 -30.21 -5.23 -0.14
N ASN A 306 -30.22 -6.25 -1.01
CA ASN A 306 -29.16 -7.25 -1.17
C ASN A 306 -28.23 -6.94 -2.36
N PHE A 307 -28.33 -5.72 -2.92
CA PHE A 307 -27.42 -5.21 -3.93
C PHE A 307 -26.61 -4.02 -3.40
N LEU A 308 -25.62 -3.58 -4.18
CA LEU A 308 -24.85 -2.37 -3.92
C LEU A 308 -25.76 -1.15 -3.81
N THR A 309 -25.37 -0.16 -3.01
CA THR A 309 -26.04 1.14 -3.06
C THR A 309 -25.94 1.74 -4.46
N ALA A 310 -26.92 2.57 -4.82
CA ALA A 310 -26.97 3.23 -6.11
C ALA A 310 -25.68 4.03 -6.39
N GLU A 311 -25.14 4.71 -5.38
CA GLU A 311 -23.93 5.54 -5.49
C GLU A 311 -22.68 4.69 -5.78
N THR A 312 -22.57 3.50 -5.18
CA THR A 312 -21.41 2.62 -5.43
C THR A 312 -21.53 1.96 -6.80
N PHE A 313 -22.73 1.55 -7.19
CA PHE A 313 -22.99 1.01 -8.53
C PHE A 313 -22.73 2.04 -9.64
N GLU A 314 -23.24 3.27 -9.48
CA GLU A 314 -23.02 4.38 -10.41
C GLU A 314 -21.52 4.69 -10.52
N ALA A 315 -20.81 4.80 -9.39
CA ALA A 315 -19.38 5.11 -9.42
C ALA A 315 -18.52 4.03 -10.09
N ILE A 316 -18.81 2.74 -9.85
CA ILE A 316 -18.14 1.64 -10.56
C ILE A 316 -18.39 1.76 -12.07
N THR A 317 -19.66 1.99 -12.46
CA THR A 317 -20.06 2.07 -13.87
C THR A 317 -19.41 3.26 -14.58
N ILE A 318 -19.50 4.44 -13.98
CA ILE A 318 -18.93 5.69 -14.53
C ILE A 318 -17.41 5.59 -14.64
N THR A 319 -16.73 5.13 -13.58
CA THR A 319 -15.27 4.98 -13.58
C THR A 319 -14.81 3.96 -14.62
N THR A 320 -15.54 2.86 -14.79
CA THR A 320 -15.21 1.84 -15.80
C THR A 320 -15.35 2.40 -17.22
N LYS A 321 -16.49 3.04 -17.52
CA LYS A 321 -16.73 3.64 -18.85
C LYS A 321 -15.75 4.77 -19.15
N SER A 322 -15.47 5.61 -18.16
CA SER A 322 -14.49 6.71 -18.25
C SER A 322 -13.09 6.18 -18.56
N THR A 323 -12.68 5.11 -17.88
CA THR A 323 -11.38 4.47 -18.10
C THR A 323 -11.27 3.93 -19.53
N ILE A 324 -12.28 3.23 -20.03
CA ILE A 324 -12.32 2.74 -21.42
C ILE A 324 -12.22 3.93 -22.40
N ALA A 325 -13.13 4.90 -22.29
CA ALA A 325 -13.21 6.02 -23.23
C ALA A 325 -11.91 6.85 -23.24
N LYS A 326 -11.35 7.12 -22.06
CA LYS A 326 -10.09 7.84 -21.90
C LYS A 326 -8.90 7.09 -22.48
N ILE A 327 -8.80 5.77 -22.27
CA ILE A 327 -7.69 4.98 -22.84
C ILE A 327 -7.77 4.97 -24.37
N LEU A 328 -8.96 4.74 -24.93
CA LEU A 328 -9.17 4.77 -26.38
C LEU A 328 -8.82 6.15 -26.96
N PHE A 329 -9.30 7.23 -26.35
CA PHE A 329 -8.94 8.60 -26.75
C PHE A 329 -7.43 8.84 -26.71
N LEU A 330 -6.76 8.43 -25.63
CA LEU A 330 -5.32 8.65 -25.47
C LEU A 330 -4.50 7.88 -26.51
N LEU A 331 -4.89 6.64 -26.84
CA LEU A 331 -4.20 5.80 -27.81
C LEU A 331 -4.50 6.21 -29.27
N ASP A 332 -5.79 6.38 -29.60
CA ASP A 332 -6.24 6.52 -30.99
C ASP A 332 -6.30 7.98 -31.46
N THR A 333 -6.62 8.93 -30.57
CA THR A 333 -6.77 10.36 -30.93
C THR A 333 -5.58 11.19 -30.51
N ALA A 334 -5.08 10.98 -29.29
CA ALA A 334 -3.93 11.71 -28.77
C ALA A 334 -2.58 11.01 -29.08
N GLU A 335 -2.60 9.88 -29.79
CA GLU A 335 -1.42 9.16 -30.29
C GLU A 335 -0.38 8.79 -29.21
N PHE A 336 -0.82 8.52 -27.98
CA PHE A 336 0.07 8.02 -26.94
C PHE A 336 0.53 6.60 -27.28
N LYS A 337 1.84 6.33 -27.17
CA LYS A 337 2.40 4.98 -27.38
C LYS A 337 1.91 3.96 -26.35
N TYR A 338 1.63 4.43 -25.14
CA TYR A 338 1.04 3.61 -24.08
C TYR A 338 0.35 4.48 -23.03
N VAL A 339 -0.56 3.89 -22.28
CA VAL A 339 -1.36 4.57 -21.24
C VAL A 339 -1.24 3.85 -19.89
N MET A 340 -1.01 4.64 -18.84
CA MET A 340 -1.09 4.25 -17.43
C MET A 340 -2.32 4.95 -16.79
N ASP A 341 -2.90 4.36 -15.74
CA ASP A 341 -4.16 4.88 -15.19
C ASP A 341 -3.97 6.11 -14.29
N ALA A 342 -5.03 6.91 -14.18
CA ALA A 342 -5.09 8.21 -13.50
C ALA A 342 -4.93 8.15 -11.97
N LYS A 343 -5.00 6.97 -11.35
CA LYS A 343 -4.88 6.81 -9.89
C LYS A 343 -3.60 7.40 -9.30
N ALA A 344 -2.54 7.53 -10.08
CA ALA A 344 -1.31 8.22 -9.67
C ALA A 344 -1.59 9.66 -9.16
N ALA A 345 -2.69 10.30 -9.59
CA ALA A 345 -3.04 11.66 -9.21
C ALA A 345 -3.53 11.83 -7.77
N ILE A 346 -4.59 11.10 -7.40
CA ILE A 346 -5.12 11.17 -6.04
C ILE A 346 -4.10 10.63 -5.04
N TYR A 347 -3.40 9.54 -5.36
CA TYR A 347 -2.36 8.99 -4.48
C TYR A 347 -1.18 9.96 -4.29
N GLY A 348 -0.75 10.66 -5.35
CA GLY A 348 0.26 11.71 -5.25
C GLY A 348 -0.18 12.86 -4.35
N MET A 349 -1.42 13.33 -4.51
CA MET A 349 -2.01 14.36 -3.66
C MET A 349 -2.12 13.91 -2.19
N GLU A 350 -2.64 12.71 -1.91
CA GLU A 350 -2.76 12.14 -0.55
C GLU A 350 -1.39 12.05 0.14
N ILE A 351 -0.35 11.60 -0.58
CA ILE A 351 1.02 11.57 -0.04
C ILE A 351 1.52 12.97 0.25
N LEU A 352 1.37 13.91 -0.67
CA LEU A 352 1.81 15.30 -0.48
C LEU A 352 1.13 15.94 0.73
N LEU A 353 -0.18 15.72 0.90
CA LEU A 353 -0.94 16.22 2.03
C LEU A 353 -0.54 15.51 3.33
N CYS A 354 -0.42 14.17 3.34
CA CYS A 354 -0.02 13.42 4.53
C CYS A 354 1.42 13.75 4.96
N THR A 355 2.36 13.86 4.02
CA THR A 355 3.75 14.24 4.31
C THR A 355 3.84 15.69 4.75
N GLY A 356 3.14 16.62 4.12
CA GLY A 356 3.05 18.02 4.53
C GLY A 356 2.44 18.19 5.93
N ILE A 357 1.35 17.48 6.23
CA ILE A 357 0.70 17.45 7.55
C ILE A 357 1.61 16.80 8.58
N THR A 358 2.25 15.68 8.26
CA THR A 358 3.16 14.98 9.19
C THR A 358 4.39 15.83 9.47
N TYR A 359 5.01 16.42 8.45
CA TYR A 359 6.12 17.34 8.58
C TYR A 359 5.74 18.57 9.41
N SER A 360 4.58 19.18 9.11
CA SER A 360 4.07 20.30 9.89
C SER A 360 3.76 19.88 11.33
N ALA A 361 3.16 18.71 11.56
CA ALA A 361 2.86 18.21 12.90
C ALA A 361 4.13 17.90 13.72
N ILE A 362 5.19 17.40 13.08
CA ILE A 362 6.51 17.16 13.71
C ILE A 362 7.19 18.47 14.10
N ASN A 363 7.00 19.52 13.28
CA ASN A 363 7.67 20.82 13.41
C ASN A 363 6.79 21.93 14.04
N CYS A 364 5.52 21.65 14.33
CA CYS A 364 4.62 22.59 14.99
C CYS A 364 4.94 22.69 16.48
N ASN A 365 5.16 23.92 16.97
CA ASN A 365 5.31 24.23 18.39
C ASN A 365 4.00 24.15 19.20
N VAL A 366 2.91 23.70 18.59
CA VAL A 366 1.60 23.51 19.23
C VAL A 366 1.45 22.03 19.61
N PRO A 367 1.51 21.68 20.91
CA PRO A 367 1.37 20.29 21.34
C PRO A 367 -0.02 19.74 21.00
N LEU A 368 -0.05 18.54 20.41
CA LEU A 368 -1.26 17.74 20.26
C LEU A 368 -1.90 17.51 21.64
N LEU A 369 -3.23 17.36 21.71
CA LEU A 369 -3.95 17.12 22.98
C LEU A 369 -3.44 15.90 23.75
N ARG A 370 -2.94 14.88 23.03
CA ARG A 370 -2.22 13.72 23.61
C ARG A 370 -0.91 14.13 24.29
N GLU A 371 -0.13 15.03 23.69
CA GLU A 371 1.09 15.56 24.30
C GLU A 371 0.78 16.46 25.50
N LYS A 372 -0.31 17.21 25.49
CA LYS A 372 -0.73 18.03 26.66
C LYS A 372 -1.10 17.17 27.87
N GLN A 373 -1.71 16.00 27.64
CA GLN A 373 -1.99 15.02 28.70
C GLN A 373 -0.73 14.30 29.17
N GLN A 374 0.25 14.08 28.29
CA GLN A 374 1.54 13.47 28.65
C GLN A 374 2.49 14.46 29.34
N ARG A 375 2.49 15.76 28.98
CA ARG A 375 3.30 16.81 29.63
C ARG A 375 2.90 17.09 31.08
N LYS A 376 1.67 16.75 31.49
CA LYS A 376 1.23 16.82 32.89
C LYS A 376 1.83 15.72 33.77
N LYS A 377 2.40 14.65 33.17
CA LYS A 377 3.29 13.73 33.87
C LYS A 377 4.71 14.21 33.61
N GLU A 378 5.27 14.89 34.60
CA GLU A 378 6.63 15.41 34.55
C GLU A 378 7.64 14.29 34.26
N SER A 379 8.12 14.24 33.02
CA SER A 379 9.44 13.77 32.59
C SER A 379 9.38 13.58 31.09
N PHE A 380 9.76 14.59 30.34
CA PHE A 380 10.50 14.48 29.07
C PHE A 380 10.70 15.91 28.60
N LEU A 381 11.78 16.53 29.09
CA LEU A 381 12.48 17.54 28.30
C LEU A 381 12.80 16.87 26.97
N ARG A 382 12.35 17.48 25.87
CA ARG A 382 12.71 17.09 24.51
C ARG A 382 14.21 17.31 24.40
N SER A 383 15.00 16.32 24.78
CA SER A 383 16.37 16.20 24.30
C SER A 383 16.24 16.23 22.78
N THR A 384 16.80 17.26 22.16
CA THR A 384 17.26 17.17 20.79
C THR A 384 18.14 15.93 20.77
N THR A 385 17.57 14.79 20.36
CA THR A 385 18.34 13.55 20.25
C THR A 385 19.44 13.84 19.27
N GLU A 386 20.66 14.04 19.78
CA GLU A 386 21.85 13.80 19.01
C GLU A 386 21.64 12.47 18.28
N HIS A 387 21.89 12.48 16.98
CA HIS A 387 21.67 11.32 16.14
C HIS A 387 22.73 10.27 16.50
N ILE A 388 22.52 9.52 17.59
CA ILE A 388 23.45 8.47 18.01
C ILE A 388 23.51 7.46 16.86
N PRO A 389 24.68 7.24 16.23
CA PRO A 389 24.78 6.33 15.11
C PRO A 389 24.42 4.91 15.56
N LYS A 390 23.41 4.32 14.91
CA LYS A 390 22.99 2.94 15.20
C LYS A 390 24.13 1.96 14.93
N LYS A 391 24.46 1.12 15.91
CA LYS A 391 25.44 0.03 15.78
C LYS A 391 25.00 -0.93 14.67
N ARG A 392 25.95 -1.55 13.96
CA ARG A 392 25.61 -2.59 12.98
C ARG A 392 25.20 -3.86 13.70
N ALA A 393 24.31 -4.63 13.08
CA ALA A 393 24.00 -5.97 13.56
C ALA A 393 25.24 -6.86 13.62
N LEU A 394 26.20 -6.66 12.69
CA LEU A 394 27.49 -7.33 12.71
C LEU A 394 28.27 -7.13 14.03
N ASP A 395 28.25 -5.93 14.60
CA ASP A 395 28.98 -5.62 15.84
C ASP A 395 28.41 -6.44 17.02
N VAL A 396 27.09 -6.71 16.99
CA VAL A 396 26.42 -7.55 17.99
C VAL A 396 26.68 -9.03 17.73
N LEU A 397 26.66 -9.45 16.46
CA LEU A 397 26.93 -10.84 16.06
C LEU A 397 28.34 -11.30 16.46
N LEU A 398 29.34 -10.42 16.31
CA LEU A 398 30.73 -10.69 16.67
C LEU A 398 30.98 -10.71 18.19
N THR A 399 30.05 -10.17 18.99
CA THR A 399 30.16 -10.10 20.46
C THR A 399 29.22 -11.09 21.16
N LEU A 400 28.64 -12.04 20.42
CA LEU A 400 27.79 -13.08 20.99
C LEU A 400 28.57 -14.02 21.92
N GLY A 401 27.94 -14.43 23.01
CA GLY A 401 28.52 -15.36 23.97
C GLY A 401 28.61 -16.79 23.45
N LYS A 402 29.35 -17.64 24.16
CA LYS A 402 29.58 -19.06 23.81
C LYS A 402 28.29 -19.84 23.64
N GLU A 403 27.22 -19.44 24.32
CA GLU A 403 25.88 -20.03 24.25
C GLU A 403 25.24 -19.94 22.86
N TYR A 404 25.49 -18.87 22.10
CA TYR A 404 24.96 -18.70 20.74
C TYR A 404 25.76 -19.53 19.72
N LEU A 405 27.09 -19.56 19.89
CA LEU A 405 27.98 -20.34 19.04
C LEU A 405 27.77 -21.85 19.25
N ALA A 406 27.43 -22.28 20.47
CA ALA A 406 27.10 -23.67 20.76
C ALA A 406 25.90 -24.19 19.93
N VAL A 407 24.90 -23.34 19.68
CA VAL A 407 23.75 -23.68 18.79
C VAL A 407 24.24 -23.86 17.36
N LEU A 408 25.10 -22.98 16.86
CA LEU A 408 25.65 -23.11 15.50
C LEU A 408 26.62 -24.29 15.35
N ASP A 409 27.30 -24.69 16.42
CA ASP A 409 28.16 -25.88 16.42
C ASP A 409 27.35 -27.19 16.25
N GLU A 410 26.03 -27.19 16.51
CA GLU A 410 25.15 -28.32 16.15
C GLU A 410 25.12 -28.57 14.63
N LEU A 411 25.34 -27.54 13.81
CA LEU A 411 25.41 -27.69 12.34
C LEU A 411 26.63 -28.51 11.88
N LYS A 412 27.66 -28.63 12.72
CA LYS A 412 28.87 -29.41 12.43
C LYS A 412 28.75 -30.88 12.83
N LYS A 413 27.73 -31.24 13.61
CA LYS A 413 27.46 -32.60 14.10
C LYS A 413 26.38 -33.27 13.23
N PRO A 414 26.26 -34.60 13.21
CA PRO A 414 25.10 -35.25 12.62
C PRO A 414 23.82 -34.74 13.31
N PRO A 415 22.70 -34.57 12.58
CA PRO A 415 21.47 -34.06 13.17
C PRO A 415 20.94 -35.03 14.25
N ASP A 416 20.59 -34.50 15.41
CA ASP A 416 19.92 -35.28 16.44
C ASP A 416 18.41 -35.28 16.17
N TYR A 417 17.88 -36.47 15.90
CA TYR A 417 16.49 -36.67 15.51
C TYR A 417 15.56 -36.92 16.70
N ASN A 418 16.07 -36.97 17.93
CA ASN A 418 15.34 -37.37 19.14
C ASN A 418 14.80 -36.19 19.97
N THR A 419 14.91 -34.94 19.50
CA THR A 419 14.50 -33.76 20.26
C THR A 419 13.24 -33.10 19.69
N ASP A 420 12.18 -33.15 20.51
CA ASP A 420 10.87 -32.50 20.41
C ASP A 420 10.04 -32.74 19.14
N THR A 421 9.09 -33.68 19.26
CA THR A 421 8.01 -33.92 18.30
C THR A 421 6.86 -32.90 18.36
N ASP A 422 6.84 -31.93 19.29
CA ASP A 422 5.68 -31.07 19.56
C ASP A 422 5.95 -29.54 19.66
N CYS A 423 6.86 -29.00 18.85
CA CYS A 423 7.05 -27.53 18.76
C CYS A 423 6.41 -26.92 17.50
N ALA A 424 5.41 -26.05 17.68
CA ALA A 424 4.74 -25.32 16.59
C ALA A 424 5.71 -24.51 15.69
N ALA A 425 6.84 -24.04 16.24
CA ALA A 425 7.87 -23.33 15.48
C ALA A 425 8.70 -24.25 14.59
N LYS A 426 8.93 -25.51 15.01
CA LYS A 426 9.60 -26.54 14.20
C LYS A 426 8.73 -26.97 13.02
N LEU A 427 7.42 -27.11 13.24
CA LEU A 427 6.42 -27.27 12.18
C LEU A 427 6.44 -26.11 11.17
N SER A 428 6.45 -24.86 11.65
CA SER A 428 6.56 -23.67 10.79
C SER A 428 7.85 -23.65 9.97
N THR A 429 8.95 -24.11 10.57
CA THR A 429 10.26 -24.23 9.90
C THR A 429 10.19 -25.22 8.75
N ALA A 430 9.58 -26.40 8.96
CA ALA A 430 9.42 -27.41 7.91
C ALA A 430 8.54 -26.94 6.75
N VAL A 431 7.44 -26.24 7.01
CA VAL A 431 6.61 -25.62 5.95
C VAL A 431 7.41 -24.60 5.14
N THR A 432 8.25 -23.81 5.83
CA THR A 432 9.14 -22.85 5.17
C THR A 432 10.17 -23.57 4.30
N CYS A 433 10.70 -24.72 4.74
CA CYS A 433 11.61 -25.56 3.95
C CYS A 433 10.97 -26.09 2.66
N GLY A 434 9.70 -26.55 2.71
CA GLY A 434 8.98 -26.96 1.49
C GLY A 434 8.78 -25.82 0.49
N PHE A 435 8.54 -24.59 0.97
CA PHE A 435 8.50 -23.41 0.11
C PHE A 435 9.87 -23.02 -0.46
N LEU A 436 10.95 -23.20 0.32
CA LEU A 436 12.31 -23.00 -0.16
C LEU A 436 12.61 -23.95 -1.32
N LEU A 437 12.25 -25.22 -1.23
CA LEU A 437 12.43 -26.17 -2.34
C LEU A 437 11.73 -25.71 -3.62
N LEU A 438 10.49 -25.20 -3.52
CA LEU A 438 9.78 -24.63 -4.67
C LEU A 438 10.55 -23.44 -5.30
N ILE A 439 11.12 -22.56 -4.46
CA ILE A 439 11.95 -21.45 -4.95
C ILE A 439 13.22 -21.96 -5.64
N LEU A 440 13.83 -23.02 -5.10
CA LEU A 440 15.03 -23.62 -5.66
C LEU A 440 14.75 -24.34 -7.00
N ASP A 441 13.53 -24.82 -7.22
CA ASP A 441 13.09 -25.39 -8.50
C ASP A 441 12.74 -24.34 -9.55
N GLU A 442 12.18 -23.19 -9.15
CA GLU A 442 11.97 -22.05 -10.07
C GLU A 442 13.28 -21.35 -10.50
N ARG A 443 14.41 -21.68 -9.85
CA ARG A 443 15.74 -21.11 -10.13
C ARG A 443 16.58 -22.17 -10.84
N GLU A 444 17.35 -21.77 -11.84
CA GLU A 444 18.35 -22.63 -12.51
C GLU A 444 19.55 -22.93 -11.58
N ILE A 445 19.29 -23.65 -10.50
CA ILE A 445 20.27 -24.12 -9.52
C ILE A 445 20.69 -25.52 -9.93
N CYS A 446 21.98 -25.81 -9.74
CA CYS A 446 22.60 -27.12 -9.94
C CYS A 446 21.75 -28.25 -9.32
N VAL A 447 21.54 -29.32 -10.08
CA VAL A 447 20.68 -30.45 -9.69
C VAL A 447 21.28 -31.15 -8.46
N GLU A 448 22.59 -31.37 -8.47
CA GLU A 448 23.34 -31.99 -7.37
C GLU A 448 23.41 -31.11 -6.10
N CYS A 449 23.12 -29.81 -6.20
CA CYS A 449 22.93 -28.92 -5.04
C CYS A 449 21.55 -29.09 -4.38
N LYS A 450 20.58 -29.65 -5.11
CA LYS A 450 19.21 -29.86 -4.65
C LYS A 450 18.98 -31.29 -4.16
N GLU A 451 19.79 -32.23 -4.64
CA GLU A 451 19.84 -33.61 -4.15
C GLU A 451 20.07 -33.64 -2.63
N GLY A 452 19.22 -34.35 -1.90
CA GLY A 452 19.27 -34.48 -0.45
C GLY A 452 18.54 -33.38 0.34
N LEU A 453 18.09 -32.28 -0.28
CA LEU A 453 17.26 -31.26 0.39
C LEU A 453 15.77 -31.63 0.41
N GLY A 454 15.32 -32.52 -0.48
CA GLY A 454 13.94 -33.00 -0.56
C GLY A 454 13.85 -34.47 -0.97
N HIS A 455 12.65 -35.06 -0.84
CA HIS A 455 12.36 -36.43 -1.27
C HIS A 455 11.43 -36.46 -2.49
N SER A 456 11.62 -37.46 -3.36
CA SER A 456 10.82 -37.69 -4.57
C SER A 456 9.63 -38.63 -4.37
N GLU A 457 9.59 -39.44 -3.29
CA GLU A 457 8.57 -40.49 -3.11
C GLU A 457 7.90 -40.52 -1.73
N PHE A 458 6.61 -40.88 -1.74
CA PHE A 458 5.64 -40.80 -0.63
C PHE A 458 5.74 -41.97 0.38
N HIS A 459 6.61 -42.97 0.16
CA HIS A 459 6.50 -44.29 0.84
C HIS A 459 7.76 -44.82 1.55
N GLU A 460 8.74 -44.00 1.90
CA GLU A 460 9.91 -44.48 2.65
C GLU A 460 9.68 -44.60 4.18
N PRO A 461 10.00 -45.76 4.80
CA PRO A 461 9.82 -45.99 6.26
C PRO A 461 10.76 -45.20 7.18
N GLN A 462 11.85 -44.63 6.64
CA GLN A 462 12.81 -43.83 7.42
C GLN A 462 12.32 -42.37 7.65
N SER A 463 11.16 -42.00 7.10
CA SER A 463 10.52 -40.68 7.19
C SER A 463 9.77 -40.42 8.52
N THR A 464 10.08 -41.15 9.60
CA THR A 464 9.26 -41.20 10.82
C THR A 464 9.12 -39.90 11.61
N ALA A 465 9.95 -38.86 11.40
CA ALA A 465 9.68 -37.52 11.95
C ALA A 465 8.85 -36.60 11.02
N VAL A 466 8.71 -36.98 9.75
CA VAL A 466 7.87 -36.30 8.75
C VAL A 466 6.41 -36.72 8.91
N ASN A 467 6.11 -37.83 9.61
CA ASN A 467 4.73 -38.31 9.81
C ASN A 467 3.83 -37.36 10.62
N THR A 468 4.37 -36.64 11.62
CA THR A 468 3.60 -35.62 12.35
C THR A 468 3.34 -34.38 11.47
N LEU A 469 4.33 -34.00 10.65
CA LEU A 469 4.22 -32.98 9.59
C LEU A 469 3.18 -33.34 8.53
N ASN A 470 3.13 -34.61 8.13
CA ASN A 470 2.20 -35.18 7.14
C ASN A 470 0.75 -35.22 7.64
N SER A 471 0.52 -35.38 8.95
CA SER A 471 -0.83 -35.35 9.53
C SER A 471 -1.41 -33.92 9.65
N CYS A 472 -0.56 -32.91 9.86
CA CYS A 472 -0.98 -31.50 9.96
C CYS A 472 -1.05 -30.79 8.60
N LEU A 473 -0.24 -31.23 7.63
CA LEU A 473 -0.31 -30.79 6.25
C LEU A 473 -1.30 -31.68 5.51
N VAL A 474 -2.57 -31.29 5.50
CA VAL A 474 -3.54 -31.84 4.54
C VAL A 474 -3.04 -31.50 3.14
N ASP A 475 -2.32 -32.44 2.53
CA ASP A 475 -1.74 -32.29 1.21
C ASP A 475 -2.85 -32.05 0.17
N ARG A 476 -2.62 -31.06 -0.69
CA ARG A 476 -3.48 -30.68 -1.82
C ARG A 476 -2.68 -30.58 -3.12
N GLY A 477 -1.57 -31.31 -3.21
CA GLY A 477 -0.85 -31.60 -4.45
C GLY A 477 0.04 -30.46 -4.96
N GLY A 478 0.84 -29.81 -4.11
CA GLY A 478 1.74 -28.76 -4.59
C GLY A 478 2.82 -28.24 -3.64
N LEU A 479 3.12 -28.94 -2.53
CA LEU A 479 4.29 -28.65 -1.70
C LEU A 479 5.38 -29.68 -1.99
N ASN A 480 6.60 -29.20 -2.23
CA ASN A 480 7.78 -30.06 -2.28
C ASN A 480 8.13 -30.52 -0.86
N PHE A 481 8.44 -31.80 -0.69
CA PHE A 481 8.68 -32.41 0.61
C PHE A 481 10.15 -32.26 1.02
N PRO A 482 10.46 -31.47 2.07
CA PRO A 482 11.83 -31.32 2.54
C PRO A 482 12.33 -32.58 3.23
N SER A 483 13.63 -32.84 3.12
CA SER A 483 14.25 -33.94 3.85
C SER A 483 14.30 -33.65 5.34
N LYS A 484 14.27 -34.71 6.15
CA LYS A 484 14.34 -34.60 7.62
C LYS A 484 15.62 -33.88 8.05
N GLU A 485 16.74 -34.19 7.41
CA GLU A 485 18.02 -33.54 7.64
C GLU A 485 17.93 -32.03 7.33
N PHE A 486 17.35 -31.64 6.19
CA PHE A 486 17.21 -30.24 5.82
C PHE A 486 16.38 -29.45 6.85
N VAL A 487 15.25 -30.00 7.31
CA VAL A 487 14.41 -29.37 8.33
C VAL A 487 15.17 -29.16 9.64
N GLU A 488 15.93 -30.15 10.11
CA GLU A 488 16.71 -30.01 11.35
C GLU A 488 17.80 -28.95 11.25
N ARG A 489 18.50 -28.86 10.11
CA ARG A 489 19.49 -27.79 9.90
C ARG A 489 18.84 -26.41 9.91
N MET A 490 17.70 -26.26 9.25
CA MET A 490 16.96 -25.00 9.24
C MET A 490 16.36 -24.66 10.61
N TRP A 491 16.03 -25.67 11.42
CA TRP A 491 15.59 -25.49 12.80
C TRP A 491 16.69 -24.97 13.72
N THR A 492 17.92 -25.48 13.61
CA THR A 492 19.09 -24.93 14.30
C THR A 492 19.30 -23.45 13.94
N ILE A 493 19.17 -23.11 12.66
CA ILE A 493 19.27 -21.71 12.18
C ILE A 493 18.13 -20.86 12.76
N HIS A 494 16.89 -21.38 12.80
CA HIS A 494 15.75 -20.70 13.39
C HIS A 494 16.02 -20.34 14.86
N ARG A 495 16.46 -21.32 15.67
CA ARG A 495 16.78 -21.14 17.10
C ARG A 495 17.82 -20.03 17.29
N PHE A 496 18.90 -20.05 16.50
CA PHE A 496 19.92 -19.01 16.56
C PHE A 496 19.36 -17.63 16.23
N VAL A 497 18.63 -17.49 15.12
CA VAL A 497 18.08 -16.19 14.68
C VAL A 497 17.10 -15.63 15.68
N GLU A 498 16.24 -16.46 16.27
CA GLU A 498 15.32 -16.05 17.33
C GLU A 498 16.06 -15.50 18.54
N MET A 499 17.08 -16.22 19.05
CA MET A 499 17.91 -15.77 20.16
C MET A 499 18.66 -14.46 19.83
N PHE A 500 19.15 -14.31 18.60
CA PHE A 500 19.88 -13.12 18.16
C PHE A 500 18.97 -11.90 18.04
N LEU A 501 17.74 -12.06 17.54
CA LEU A 501 16.81 -10.94 17.35
C LEU A 501 16.46 -10.24 18.67
N HIS A 502 16.47 -10.97 19.79
CA HIS A 502 16.33 -10.40 21.13
C HIS A 502 17.49 -9.46 21.54
N LYS A 503 18.70 -9.62 20.98
CA LYS A 503 19.84 -8.73 21.22
C LYS A 503 20.03 -7.67 20.13
N ALA A 504 19.42 -7.85 18.96
CA ALA A 504 19.59 -6.97 17.79
C ALA A 504 18.80 -5.64 17.88
N HIS A 505 18.26 -5.26 19.03
CA HIS A 505 17.47 -4.03 19.21
C HIS A 505 18.27 -2.79 18.78
N ASN A 506 17.62 -1.93 17.99
CA ASN A 506 18.17 -0.66 17.51
C ASN A 506 19.46 -0.76 16.67
N THR A 507 19.68 -1.91 16.00
CA THR A 507 20.80 -2.10 15.07
C THR A 507 20.41 -1.84 13.61
N ARG A 508 21.41 -1.56 12.75
CA ARG A 508 21.22 -1.40 11.29
C ARG A 508 21.75 -2.62 10.52
N LYS A 509 21.22 -2.84 9.31
CA LYS A 509 21.60 -3.94 8.39
C LYS A 509 21.40 -5.36 8.97
N ILE A 510 20.37 -5.55 9.79
CA ILE A 510 20.06 -6.84 10.45
C ILE A 510 20.01 -7.98 9.44
N ARG A 511 19.32 -7.79 8.32
CA ARG A 511 19.16 -8.83 7.29
C ARG A 511 20.49 -9.20 6.64
N GLU A 512 21.21 -8.23 6.09
CA GLU A 512 22.46 -8.51 5.37
C GLU A 512 23.52 -9.09 6.30
N ASP A 513 23.68 -8.51 7.49
CA ASP A 513 24.73 -8.91 8.44
C ASP A 513 24.45 -10.32 9.00
N THR A 514 23.19 -10.66 9.29
CA THR A 514 22.82 -12.01 9.79
C THR A 514 23.00 -13.08 8.71
N VAL A 515 22.60 -12.80 7.47
CA VAL A 515 22.77 -13.73 6.34
C VAL A 515 24.25 -14.01 6.09
N ASN A 516 25.09 -12.97 6.03
CA ASN A 516 26.52 -13.12 5.79
C ASN A 516 27.23 -13.86 6.92
N PHE A 517 26.86 -13.56 8.17
CA PHE A 517 27.40 -14.26 9.34
C PHE A 517 27.06 -15.76 9.30
N LEU A 518 25.79 -16.11 9.08
CA LEU A 518 25.35 -17.50 9.03
C LEU A 518 25.89 -18.27 7.83
N ALA A 519 26.07 -17.62 6.68
CA ALA A 519 26.61 -18.25 5.48
C ALA A 519 28.00 -18.87 5.74
N GLN A 520 28.85 -18.22 6.54
CA GLN A 520 30.17 -18.73 6.93
C GLN A 520 30.09 -20.02 7.76
N HIS A 521 29.06 -20.16 8.60
CA HIS A 521 28.85 -21.34 9.43
C HIS A 521 28.19 -22.50 8.67
N ILE A 522 27.36 -22.18 7.67
CA ILE A 522 26.60 -23.17 6.90
C ILE A 522 27.40 -23.71 5.71
N ALA A 523 28.35 -22.94 5.18
CA ALA A 523 29.21 -23.37 4.07
C ALA A 523 30.02 -24.66 4.38
N ALA A 524 30.22 -24.98 5.66
CA ALA A 524 30.90 -26.20 6.11
C ALA A 524 29.95 -27.38 6.42
N CYS A 525 28.64 -27.19 6.30
CA CYS A 525 27.64 -28.22 6.61
C CYS A 525 27.46 -29.18 5.42
N SER A 526 27.53 -30.49 5.67
CA SER A 526 27.39 -31.53 4.64
C SER A 526 26.06 -31.46 3.89
N THR A 527 24.98 -31.04 4.55
CA THR A 527 23.63 -30.93 3.99
C THR A 527 23.53 -29.90 2.85
N PHE A 528 24.39 -28.88 2.84
CA PHE A 528 24.37 -27.79 1.85
C PHE A 528 25.57 -27.87 0.87
N CYS A 529 26.26 -29.01 0.85
CA CYS A 529 27.41 -29.24 0.01
C CYS A 529 27.03 -30.00 -1.27
N CYS A 530 27.31 -29.40 -2.43
CA CYS A 530 27.25 -30.10 -3.71
C CYS A 530 28.33 -31.20 -3.79
N SER A 531 27.95 -32.41 -4.19
CA SER A 531 28.86 -33.52 -4.48
C SER A 531 29.89 -33.16 -5.57
N ARG A 532 29.44 -32.43 -6.61
CA ARG A 532 30.23 -31.93 -7.75
C ARG A 532 31.11 -30.72 -7.41
N GLY A 533 30.86 -30.05 -6.28
CA GLY A 533 31.57 -28.86 -5.83
C GLY A 533 32.95 -29.14 -5.21
N LYS A 534 33.30 -30.41 -4.95
CA LYS A 534 34.62 -30.80 -4.41
C LYS A 534 35.74 -30.70 -5.45
N GLU A 535 35.40 -30.70 -6.74
CA GLU A 535 36.35 -30.77 -7.86
C GLU A 535 36.48 -29.43 -8.64
N LEU A 536 35.74 -28.40 -8.24
CA LEU A 536 35.69 -27.10 -8.94
C LEU A 536 36.60 -26.03 -8.29
N PRO A 537 37.15 -25.07 -9.07
CA PRO A 537 37.95 -23.95 -8.55
C PRO A 537 37.16 -23.10 -7.53
N PRO A 538 37.84 -22.39 -6.59
CA PRO A 538 37.19 -21.60 -5.53
C PRO A 538 36.14 -20.59 -6.04
N GLU A 539 36.38 -20.02 -7.23
CA GLU A 539 35.52 -19.04 -7.89
C GLU A 539 34.19 -19.63 -8.43
N ASN A 540 34.10 -20.97 -8.55
CA ASN A 540 32.94 -21.70 -9.07
C ASN A 540 32.22 -22.55 -8.00
N LYS A 541 32.43 -22.27 -6.71
CA LYS A 541 31.71 -22.95 -5.61
C LYS A 541 30.25 -22.51 -5.56
N HIS A 542 29.37 -23.24 -6.25
CA HIS A 542 27.91 -22.97 -6.27
C HIS A 542 27.21 -23.05 -4.89
N ASN A 543 27.87 -23.63 -3.87
CA ASN A 543 27.32 -23.77 -2.51
C ASN A 543 27.04 -22.42 -1.84
N GLU A 544 27.90 -21.41 -2.05
CA GLU A 544 27.72 -20.09 -1.42
C GLU A 544 26.46 -19.39 -1.95
N ARG A 545 26.22 -19.47 -3.27
CA ARG A 545 25.02 -18.92 -3.90
C ARG A 545 23.74 -19.61 -3.43
N LEU A 546 23.78 -20.94 -3.26
CA LEU A 546 22.67 -21.73 -2.70
C LEU A 546 22.36 -21.30 -1.26
N VAL A 547 23.38 -21.29 -0.40
CA VAL A 547 23.25 -20.96 1.03
C VAL A 547 22.75 -19.53 1.22
N LEU A 548 23.31 -18.56 0.49
CA LEU A 548 22.84 -17.17 0.53
C LEU A 548 21.37 -17.04 0.12
N LEU A 549 20.95 -17.75 -0.94
CA LEU A 549 19.56 -17.72 -1.41
C LEU A 549 18.60 -18.32 -0.36
N ILE A 550 18.95 -19.47 0.20
CA ILE A 550 18.19 -20.16 1.25
C ILE A 550 18.05 -19.24 2.47
N LEU A 551 19.16 -18.73 3.00
CA LEU A 551 19.18 -17.86 4.17
C LEU A 551 18.42 -16.56 3.97
N LEU A 552 18.59 -15.90 2.82
CA LEU A 552 17.91 -14.64 2.52
C LEU A 552 16.39 -14.82 2.50
N LYS A 553 15.92 -15.95 1.94
CA LYS A 553 14.48 -16.27 1.88
C LYS A 553 13.94 -16.77 3.21
N PHE A 554 14.74 -17.46 4.00
CA PHE A 554 14.35 -18.01 5.30
C PHE A 554 14.29 -16.95 6.42
N ILE A 555 15.30 -16.07 6.50
CA ILE A 555 15.44 -15.08 7.59
C ILE A 555 14.47 -13.91 7.43
N ASN A 556 14.17 -13.50 6.20
CA ASN A 556 13.37 -12.30 5.94
C ASN A 556 11.95 -12.36 6.55
N PRO A 557 11.19 -13.47 6.44
CA PRO A 557 9.94 -13.66 7.18
C PRO A 557 10.10 -13.56 8.71
N MET A 558 11.18 -14.10 9.27
CA MET A 558 11.43 -14.07 10.72
C MET A 558 11.63 -12.65 11.25
N ILE A 559 12.45 -11.84 10.55
CA ILE A 559 12.68 -10.44 10.92
C ILE A 559 11.37 -9.65 10.88
N ASN A 560 10.57 -9.83 9.81
CA ASN A 560 9.30 -9.13 9.67
C ASN A 560 8.30 -9.55 10.75
N GLY A 561 8.23 -10.85 11.07
CA GLY A 561 7.38 -11.36 12.16
C GLY A 561 7.79 -10.80 13.51
N TYR A 562 9.08 -10.76 13.80
CA TYR A 562 9.61 -10.17 15.04
C TYR A 562 9.30 -8.68 15.14
N ALA A 563 9.53 -7.91 14.07
CA ALA A 563 9.22 -6.47 14.04
C ALA A 563 7.73 -6.19 14.26
N SER A 564 6.85 -6.99 13.63
CA SER A 564 5.40 -6.90 13.85
C SER A 564 5.05 -7.18 15.32
N LYS A 565 5.58 -8.26 15.90
CA LYS A 565 5.31 -8.64 17.30
C LYS A 565 5.77 -7.55 18.29
N GLN A 566 6.93 -6.94 18.05
CA GLN A 566 7.41 -5.82 18.88
C GLN A 566 6.52 -4.58 18.76
N THR A 567 6.04 -4.29 17.55
CA THR A 567 5.08 -3.19 17.30
C THR A 567 3.75 -3.43 18.03
N ASP A 568 3.24 -4.66 17.99
CA ASP A 568 2.00 -5.05 18.67
C ASP A 568 2.16 -5.04 20.21
N LEU A 569 3.32 -5.46 20.74
CA LEU A 569 3.61 -5.40 22.17
C LEU A 569 3.71 -3.95 22.67
N GLN A 570 4.30 -3.04 21.88
CA GLN A 570 4.33 -1.62 22.18
C GLN A 570 2.92 -0.99 22.12
N ALA A 571 2.05 -1.47 21.25
CA ALA A 571 0.65 -1.03 21.18
C ALA A 571 -0.23 -1.54 22.33
N ASN A 572 0.09 -2.72 22.90
CA ASN A 572 -0.67 -3.37 23.97
C ASN A 572 -0.14 -3.13 25.39
N ALA A 573 0.95 -2.37 25.56
CA ALA A 573 1.47 -2.03 26.88
C ALA A 573 0.40 -1.23 27.67
N PRO A 574 0.00 -1.68 28.87
CA PRO A 574 -1.03 -0.99 29.65
C PRO A 574 -0.55 0.42 30.00
N THR A 575 -1.23 1.43 29.50
CA THR A 575 -1.13 2.79 30.01
C THR A 575 -1.58 2.79 31.47
N VAL A 576 -0.63 2.80 32.40
CA VAL A 576 -0.91 3.09 33.81
C VAL A 576 -1.39 4.55 33.89
N GLY A 577 -2.70 4.70 33.81
CA GLY A 577 -3.43 5.94 34.00
C GLY A 577 -4.69 5.63 34.77
N ASN A 578 -4.60 5.71 36.10
CA ASN A 578 -5.76 5.86 36.97
C ASN A 578 -6.57 7.07 36.47
N ASN A 579 -7.62 6.81 35.70
CA ASN A 579 -8.77 7.70 35.56
C ASN A 579 -9.95 6.88 35.02
N LYS A 580 -10.96 6.73 35.88
CA LYS A 580 -12.27 6.17 35.55
C LYS A 580 -12.83 6.88 34.32
N ILE A 581 -12.98 6.16 33.21
CA ILE A 581 -13.82 6.61 32.11
C ILE A 581 -15.25 6.24 32.47
N ALA A 582 -16.08 7.24 32.73
CA ALA A 582 -17.51 7.08 32.85
C ALA A 582 -18.07 6.52 31.54
N ASN A 583 -18.69 5.35 31.61
CA ASN A 583 -19.46 4.75 30.54
C ASN A 583 -20.51 5.76 30.02
N ARG A 584 -20.37 6.22 28.78
CA ARG A 584 -21.49 6.84 28.05
C ARG A 584 -22.46 5.73 27.68
N LYS A 585 -23.55 5.62 28.47
CA LYS A 585 -24.76 4.91 28.08
C LYS A 585 -25.26 5.51 26.76
N TYR A 586 -25.40 4.68 25.73
CA TYR A 586 -26.20 5.00 24.56
C TYR A 586 -27.68 4.93 24.99
N ASN A 587 -28.38 6.05 24.91
CA ASN A 587 -29.84 6.08 25.02
C ASN A 587 -30.43 5.39 23.80
N THR A 588 -30.86 4.14 23.97
CA THR A 588 -31.89 3.53 23.14
C THR A 588 -33.24 4.10 23.57
N HIS A 589 -33.81 5.01 22.77
CA HIS A 589 -35.25 5.24 22.83
C HIS A 589 -35.91 4.38 21.75
N SER A 590 -36.55 3.33 22.22
CA SER A 590 -37.63 2.61 21.58
C SER A 590 -38.81 3.55 21.31
N LYS A 591 -39.31 3.53 20.09
CA LYS A 591 -40.75 3.38 19.80
C LYS A 591 -40.89 2.48 18.58
#